data_AF-A0A8H5ZC79-F1
#
_entry.id   AF-A0A8H5ZC79-F1
#
_cell.length_a   1.000
_cell.length_b   1.000
_cell.length_c   1.000
_cell.angle_alpha   90.00
_cell.angle_beta   90.00
_cell.angle_gamma   90.00
#
_symmetry.space_group_name_H-M   'P 1'
#
loop_
_entity.id
_entity.type
_entity.pdbx_description
1 polymer ?
#
loop_
_entity_poly.entity_id
_entity_poly.type
_entity_poly.pdbx_seq_one_letter_code
_entity_poly.pdbx_strand_id
1 'polypeptide(L)'
;MPLRSLPRGSIALRIARPNAIWRQCGASARVGAMAQRRWASDDKKLGKDEERPFYLQLNESIYERVQKEKAEQIRIQSLQQRTARGQFFATVFACLFTASIGYYYGQLIPPKPDTSSTAPLDTFVPPKHNISEANMEAAWTDFRNIVGKENITLDRHDLESHSGSSWSSHPSSPGDVPFCVVKPGNTQEVSAIMKVCHERKIPVTPYSGGTSLEGHFAATKGGICIDFSRMDRIINLHKEDLDVVVQPAVGWEHLNEELAKDGLFFPPDPGPGAMIGGMVGTGCSGTNAYRYGTMKDWVVSLTVVLADGTIIKTRQRPRKSSAGYDLTRMFVGSEGTLGLVTEATLKIIPKPQHTSVAVCAFPSIRAAAECVFKVVGASVPIAAIEILDDVQMQCINDAGQTAKTWKNAPTLFFKFAGTQSAVKEQISQVQALAKKSGSVSFEFAKSEQEKEDLWQARKEALWSVMAKGKGDPNIAVWTTDVAVPISKLPQIIEETKQKISESGLLASIVGHVGDGNFHSIILYDRTRDFDKASHLVHEMVKRAIELEGTATGEHGVGIVKRDYLPHELGRETVDAMRQLKKAFDPLCLLNCDKVVRAAAPRVGEVAEW
;
A
#
# COMPACT_ATOMS: atom_id res chain seq x y z
N MET A 1 -46.58 24.80 9.65
CA MET A 1 -47.00 26.03 8.95
C MET A 1 -45.92 26.40 7.95
N PRO A 2 -46.26 26.75 6.70
CA PRO A 2 -45.52 26.24 5.54
C PRO A 2 -44.97 27.32 4.58
N LEU A 3 -44.17 26.83 3.62
CA LEU A 3 -44.01 27.32 2.24
C LEU A 3 -43.32 28.68 2.03
N ARG A 4 -42.20 28.65 1.30
CA ARG A 4 -42.01 29.50 0.12
C ARG A 4 -41.05 28.88 -0.89
N SER A 5 -41.66 28.45 -1.99
CA SER A 5 -41.12 28.04 -3.28
C SER A 5 -40.62 29.24 -4.09
N LEU A 6 -39.52 29.08 -4.83
CA LEU A 6 -39.19 29.90 -6.01
C LEU A 6 -38.65 28.99 -7.15
N PRO A 7 -38.80 29.40 -8.42
CA PRO A 7 -39.15 28.47 -9.50
C PRO A 7 -37.99 28.06 -10.41
N ARG A 8 -38.23 26.93 -11.09
CA ARG A 8 -37.43 26.34 -12.17
C ARG A 8 -37.47 27.22 -13.43
N GLY A 9 -36.30 27.59 -13.95
CA GLY A 9 -36.13 28.12 -15.29
C GLY A 9 -35.54 27.06 -16.22
N SER A 10 -36.37 26.53 -17.12
CA SER A 10 -35.98 25.64 -18.21
C SER A 10 -35.42 26.44 -19.39
N ILE A 11 -34.16 26.20 -19.77
CA ILE A 11 -33.61 26.66 -21.05
C ILE A 11 -33.28 25.42 -21.88
N ALA A 12 -34.16 25.16 -22.85
CA ALA A 12 -33.94 24.18 -23.91
C ALA A 12 -33.05 24.80 -24.99
N LEU A 13 -31.80 24.35 -25.12
CA LEU A 13 -30.98 24.65 -26.30
C LEU A 13 -31.33 23.66 -27.41
N ARG A 14 -32.07 24.14 -28.41
CA ARG A 14 -32.34 23.45 -29.66
C ARG A 14 -31.07 23.39 -30.51
N ILE A 15 -30.79 22.18 -30.97
CA ILE A 15 -29.81 21.79 -31.98
C ILE A 15 -30.11 22.50 -33.30
N ALA A 16 -29.17 23.30 -33.80
CA ALA A 16 -29.23 23.90 -35.13
C ALA A 16 -28.47 23.01 -36.15
N ARG A 17 -29.20 22.54 -37.18
CA ARG A 17 -28.66 21.92 -38.40
C ARG A 17 -28.26 23.03 -39.38
N PRO A 18 -27.11 22.94 -40.10
CA PRO A 18 -26.86 23.81 -41.24
C PRO A 18 -27.41 23.18 -42.53
N ASN A 19 -28.34 23.86 -43.18
CA ASN A 19 -28.71 23.62 -44.58
C ASN A 19 -27.64 24.23 -45.50
N ALA A 20 -27.22 23.44 -46.49
CA ALA A 20 -26.57 23.91 -47.69
C ALA A 20 -27.56 24.69 -48.57
N ILE A 21 -27.06 25.71 -49.29
CA ILE A 21 -27.17 25.87 -50.77
C ILE A 21 -26.99 27.36 -51.18
N TRP A 22 -25.89 27.59 -51.90
CA TRP A 22 -25.68 28.46 -53.08
C TRP A 22 -25.98 29.98 -53.04
N ARG A 23 -24.90 30.78 -53.21
CA ARG A 23 -24.81 32.03 -53.99
C ARG A 23 -23.32 32.26 -54.33
N GLN A 24 -22.86 31.93 -55.54
CA GLN A 24 -22.70 32.82 -56.70
C GLN A 24 -22.12 34.21 -56.40
N CYS A 25 -20.81 34.35 -56.60
CA CYS A 25 -20.05 35.54 -57.02
C CYS A 25 -18.80 34.95 -57.72
N GLY A 26 -18.58 35.08 -59.03
CA GLY A 26 -18.42 36.33 -59.77
C GLY A 26 -16.99 36.36 -60.31
N ALA A 27 -16.66 35.45 -61.23
CA ALA A 27 -15.34 35.33 -61.84
C ALA A 27 -15.14 36.41 -62.93
N SER A 28 -14.18 37.30 -62.71
CA SER A 28 -13.67 38.23 -63.74
C SER A 28 -12.44 37.60 -64.40
N ALA A 29 -12.64 36.84 -65.47
CA ALA A 29 -11.56 36.40 -66.36
C ALA A 29 -11.38 37.42 -67.49
N ARG A 30 -10.23 38.11 -67.49
CA ARG A 30 -9.79 38.98 -68.59
C ARG A 30 -9.49 38.13 -69.82
N VAL A 31 -10.18 38.45 -70.91
CA VAL A 31 -9.92 37.94 -72.26
C VAL A 31 -8.63 38.60 -72.78
N GLY A 32 -7.54 37.85 -72.79
CA GLY A 32 -6.30 38.25 -73.46
C GLY A 32 -6.37 37.90 -74.94
N ALA A 33 -6.30 38.90 -75.80
CA ALA A 33 -6.36 38.77 -77.25
C ALA A 33 -5.23 37.87 -77.81
N MET A 34 -5.62 36.89 -78.62
CA MET A 34 -4.72 36.05 -79.41
C MET A 34 -4.16 36.88 -80.57
N ALA A 35 -2.88 37.24 -80.51
CA ALA A 35 -2.16 37.85 -81.61
C ALA A 35 -1.83 36.79 -82.67
N GLN A 36 -2.35 36.97 -83.89
CA GLN A 36 -1.95 36.24 -85.08
C GLN A 36 -0.46 36.52 -85.39
N ARG A 37 0.41 35.52 -85.19
CA ARG A 37 1.78 35.58 -85.73
C ARG A 37 1.74 35.29 -87.23
N ARG A 38 1.99 36.33 -88.04
CA ARG A 38 2.30 36.22 -89.46
C ARG A 38 3.61 35.42 -89.61
N TRP A 39 3.59 34.42 -90.47
CA TRP A 39 4.78 33.74 -90.95
C TRP A 39 5.45 34.65 -91.98
N ALA A 40 6.66 35.12 -91.68
CA ALA A 40 7.54 35.75 -92.65
C ALA A 40 8.27 34.64 -93.42
N SER A 41 8.14 34.61 -94.73
CA SER A 41 8.96 33.79 -95.62
C SER A 41 10.31 34.48 -95.80
N ASP A 42 11.36 33.93 -95.20
CA ASP A 42 12.74 34.30 -95.52
C ASP A 42 13.16 33.61 -96.82
N ASP A 43 13.22 34.38 -97.91
CA ASP A 43 13.90 34.01 -99.15
C ASP A 43 15.42 33.98 -98.90
N LYS A 44 15.95 32.80 -98.54
CA LYS A 44 17.38 32.51 -98.61
C LYS A 44 17.69 31.68 -99.84
N LYS A 45 18.47 32.30 -100.74
CA LYS A 45 19.14 31.74 -101.91
C LYS A 45 19.70 30.34 -101.64
N LEU A 46 19.18 29.34 -102.35
CA LEU A 46 19.76 28.01 -102.49
C LEU A 46 20.76 28.02 -103.65
N GLY A 47 22.00 27.65 -103.33
CA GLY A 47 23.06 27.39 -104.30
C GLY A 47 23.17 25.90 -104.60
N LYS A 48 23.37 25.63 -105.90
CA LYS A 48 24.01 24.48 -106.56
C LYS A 48 23.63 23.05 -106.12
N ASP A 49 23.03 22.35 -107.08
CA ASP A 49 22.77 20.92 -107.14
C ASP A 49 24.01 20.05 -106.94
N GLU A 50 23.86 19.04 -106.08
CA GLU A 50 24.51 17.73 -106.23
C GLU A 50 23.42 16.65 -106.07
N GLU A 51 23.07 15.99 -107.17
CA GLU A 51 22.09 14.91 -107.22
C GLU A 51 22.58 13.69 -106.42
N ARG A 52 21.87 13.33 -105.34
CA ARG A 52 22.10 12.10 -104.57
C ARG A 52 21.12 11.00 -105.01
N PRO A 53 21.52 9.71 -105.09
CA PRO A 53 20.66 8.63 -105.55
C PRO A 53 19.40 8.44 -104.69
N PHE A 54 18.22 8.40 -105.32
CA PHE A 54 16.88 8.31 -104.70
C PHE A 54 16.74 7.21 -103.63
N TYR A 55 17.41 6.06 -103.79
CA TYR A 55 17.34 4.94 -102.84
C TYR A 55 17.96 5.25 -101.46
N LEU A 56 19.00 6.11 -101.41
CA LEU A 56 19.61 6.55 -100.17
C LEU A 56 18.71 7.55 -99.42
N GLN A 57 18.04 8.46 -100.15
CA GLN A 57 17.05 9.37 -99.57
C GLN A 57 15.83 8.63 -99.00
N LEU A 58 15.37 7.56 -99.68
CA LEU A 58 14.24 6.76 -99.21
C LEU A 58 14.59 6.01 -97.91
N ASN A 59 15.75 5.35 -97.85
CA ASN A 59 16.21 4.64 -96.66
C ASN A 59 16.51 5.57 -95.47
N GLU A 60 17.11 6.74 -95.70
CA GLU A 60 17.27 7.76 -94.66
C GLU A 60 15.91 8.27 -94.17
N SER A 61 14.93 8.50 -95.06
CA SER A 61 13.59 8.95 -94.63
C SER A 61 12.84 7.87 -93.83
N ILE A 62 13.00 6.59 -94.19
CA ILE A 62 12.41 5.47 -93.43
C ILE A 62 13.11 5.33 -92.08
N TYR A 63 14.44 5.44 -92.04
CA TYR A 63 15.21 5.38 -90.81
C TYR A 63 14.89 6.55 -89.88
N GLU A 64 14.84 7.79 -90.39
CA GLU A 64 14.44 8.98 -89.63
C GLU A 64 12.99 8.88 -89.13
N ARG A 65 12.08 8.32 -89.94
CA ARG A 65 10.68 8.12 -89.54
C ARG A 65 10.57 7.08 -88.43
N VAL A 66 11.29 5.96 -88.53
CA VAL A 66 11.37 4.94 -87.47
C VAL A 66 12.04 5.49 -86.20
N GLN A 67 13.06 6.33 -86.33
CA GLN A 67 13.70 6.99 -85.18
C GLN A 67 12.77 8.01 -84.52
N LYS A 68 11.99 8.78 -85.30
CA LYS A 68 10.95 9.67 -84.78
C LYS A 68 9.85 8.89 -84.05
N GLU A 69 9.36 7.80 -84.64
CA GLU A 69 8.34 6.94 -84.01
C GLU A 69 8.87 6.30 -82.71
N LYS A 70 10.12 5.82 -82.69
CA LYS A 70 10.77 5.32 -81.47
C LYS A 70 10.93 6.42 -80.42
N ALA A 71 11.37 7.61 -80.80
CA ALA A 71 11.51 8.74 -79.89
C ALA A 71 10.14 9.19 -79.33
N GLU A 72 9.09 9.14 -80.14
CA GLU A 72 7.73 9.45 -79.74
C GLU A 72 7.16 8.39 -78.79
N GLN A 73 7.40 7.09 -79.06
CA GLN A 73 7.05 6.01 -78.14
C GLN A 73 7.76 6.14 -76.78
N ILE A 74 9.06 6.42 -76.77
CA ILE A 74 9.83 6.65 -75.53
C ILE A 74 9.27 7.86 -74.77
N ARG A 75 8.92 8.93 -75.48
CA ARG A 75 8.29 10.12 -74.88
C ARG A 75 6.95 9.78 -74.23
N ILE A 76 6.07 9.06 -74.92
CA ILE A 76 4.76 8.62 -74.39
C ILE A 76 4.96 7.71 -73.17
N GLN A 77 5.89 6.76 -73.23
CA GLN A 77 6.19 5.85 -72.12
C GLN A 77 6.75 6.60 -70.89
N SER A 78 7.58 7.62 -71.10
CA SER A 78 8.07 8.50 -70.03
C SER A 78 6.98 9.34 -69.38
N LEU A 79 6.01 9.82 -70.17
CA LEU A 79 4.84 10.57 -69.68
C LEU A 79 3.89 9.65 -68.90
N GLN A 80 3.67 8.41 -69.37
CA GLN A 80 2.90 7.40 -68.65
C GLN A 80 3.57 7.03 -67.32
N GLN A 81 4.89 6.83 -67.28
CA GLN A 81 5.62 6.58 -66.03
C GLN A 81 5.58 7.76 -65.05
N ARG A 82 5.70 9.01 -65.53
CA ARG A 82 5.56 10.20 -64.67
C ARG A 82 4.15 10.32 -64.09
N THR A 83 3.13 10.06 -64.89
CA THR A 83 1.72 10.08 -64.45
C THR A 83 1.46 8.94 -63.46
N ALA A 84 1.96 7.73 -63.72
CA ALA A 84 1.84 6.59 -62.82
C ALA A 84 2.56 6.82 -61.48
N ARG A 85 3.77 7.41 -61.50
CA ARG A 85 4.47 7.83 -60.26
C ARG A 85 3.69 8.92 -59.51
N GLY A 86 3.18 9.93 -60.22
CA GLY A 86 2.36 10.98 -59.62
C GLY A 86 1.07 10.43 -58.97
N GLN A 87 0.39 9.52 -59.65
CA GLN A 87 -0.78 8.80 -59.12
C GLN A 87 -0.43 7.92 -57.93
N PHE A 88 0.71 7.21 -57.97
CA PHE A 88 1.20 6.42 -56.85
C PHE A 88 1.45 7.30 -55.62
N PHE A 89 2.20 8.39 -55.76
CA PHE A 89 2.47 9.30 -54.64
C PHE A 89 1.20 10.00 -54.14
N ALA A 90 0.29 10.40 -55.03
CA ALA A 90 -1.00 10.98 -54.64
C ALA A 90 -1.87 9.97 -53.87
N THR A 91 -1.86 8.71 -54.28
CA THR A 91 -2.60 7.63 -53.59
C THR A 91 -1.99 7.33 -52.23
N VAL A 92 -0.66 7.20 -52.14
CA VAL A 92 0.04 6.99 -50.86
C VAL A 92 -0.21 8.16 -49.92
N PHE A 93 -0.11 9.40 -50.41
CA PHE A 93 -0.42 10.59 -49.63
C PHE A 93 -1.87 10.59 -49.15
N ALA A 94 -2.84 10.30 -50.02
CA ALA A 94 -4.25 10.22 -49.66
C ALA A 94 -4.52 9.14 -48.60
N CYS A 95 -3.90 7.97 -48.72
CA CYS A 95 -4.00 6.89 -47.73
C CYS A 95 -3.41 7.30 -46.38
N LEU A 96 -2.19 7.86 -46.37
CA LEU A 96 -1.55 8.30 -45.14
C LEU A 96 -2.32 9.45 -44.49
N PHE A 97 -2.76 10.44 -45.26
CA PHE A 97 -3.55 11.57 -44.77
C PHE A 97 -4.88 11.12 -44.18
N THR A 98 -5.59 10.20 -44.86
CA THR A 98 -6.85 9.63 -44.37
C THR A 98 -6.61 8.78 -43.12
N ALA A 99 -5.53 7.99 -43.07
CA ALA A 99 -5.16 7.22 -41.88
C ALA A 99 -4.77 8.11 -40.70
N SER A 100 -4.04 9.20 -40.93
CA SER A 100 -3.68 10.19 -39.91
C SER A 100 -4.90 10.92 -39.38
N ILE A 101 -5.83 11.32 -40.25
CA ILE A 101 -7.13 11.89 -39.85
C ILE A 101 -7.93 10.86 -39.05
N GLY A 102 -8.03 9.63 -39.51
CA GLY A 102 -8.72 8.55 -38.81
C GLY A 102 -8.11 8.26 -37.45
N TYR A 103 -6.79 8.25 -37.33
CA TYR A 103 -6.07 8.09 -36.07
C TYR A 103 -6.32 9.28 -35.14
N TYR A 104 -6.24 10.52 -35.65
CA TYR A 104 -6.49 11.73 -34.88
C TYR A 104 -7.93 11.76 -34.32
N TYR A 105 -8.94 11.50 -35.16
CA TYR A 105 -10.33 11.39 -34.70
C TYR A 105 -10.55 10.18 -33.80
N GLY A 106 -9.84 9.08 -34.02
CA GLY A 106 -9.84 7.91 -33.13
C GLY A 106 -9.31 8.22 -31.74
N GLN A 107 -8.28 9.06 -31.62
CA GLN A 107 -7.75 9.55 -30.33
C GLN A 107 -8.73 10.49 -29.61
N LEU A 108 -9.63 11.15 -30.34
CA LEU A 108 -10.70 11.98 -29.77
C LEU A 108 -11.88 11.14 -29.26
N ILE A 109 -12.01 9.87 -29.67
CA ILE A 109 -13.01 8.95 -29.13
C ILE A 109 -12.47 8.44 -27.79
N PRO A 110 -13.08 8.80 -26.64
CA PRO A 110 -12.61 8.29 -25.36
C PRO A 110 -12.70 6.76 -25.35
N PRO A 111 -11.71 6.06 -24.77
CA PRO A 111 -11.78 4.61 -24.61
C PRO A 111 -13.07 4.26 -23.84
N LYS A 112 -13.67 3.12 -24.16
CA LYS A 112 -14.81 2.62 -23.38
C LYS A 112 -14.36 2.51 -21.91
N PRO A 113 -15.17 2.99 -20.96
CA PRO A 113 -14.82 2.88 -19.56
C PRO A 113 -14.67 1.40 -19.20
N ASP A 114 -13.67 1.10 -18.39
CA ASP A 114 -13.52 -0.22 -17.80
C ASP A 114 -14.75 -0.50 -16.92
N THR A 115 -15.47 -1.58 -17.22
CA THR A 115 -16.67 -1.98 -16.50
C THR A 115 -16.38 -3.01 -15.40
N SER A 116 -15.12 -3.41 -15.22
CA SER A 116 -14.75 -4.38 -14.20
C SER A 116 -14.86 -3.78 -12.80
N SER A 117 -15.42 -4.55 -11.87
CA SER A 117 -15.49 -4.18 -10.44
C SER A 117 -14.24 -4.59 -9.65
N THR A 118 -13.37 -5.39 -10.27
CA THR A 118 -12.10 -5.85 -9.71
C THR A 118 -10.96 -5.57 -10.69
N ALA A 119 -9.72 -5.61 -10.22
CA ALA A 119 -8.55 -5.40 -11.06
C ALA A 119 -7.65 -6.64 -11.03
N PRO A 120 -7.86 -7.65 -11.89
CA PRO A 120 -7.06 -8.88 -11.90
C PRO A 120 -5.57 -8.63 -12.15
N LEU A 121 -4.70 -9.26 -11.36
CA LEU A 121 -3.25 -9.06 -11.43
C LEU A 121 -2.68 -9.34 -12.82
N ASP A 122 -3.17 -10.37 -13.50
CA ASP A 122 -2.70 -10.80 -14.83
C ASP A 122 -2.94 -9.74 -15.92
N THR A 123 -3.94 -8.88 -15.72
CA THR A 123 -4.30 -7.78 -16.63
C THR A 123 -3.89 -6.41 -16.09
N PHE A 124 -3.38 -6.35 -14.86
CA PHE A 124 -3.04 -5.11 -14.20
C PHE A 124 -1.74 -4.57 -14.80
N VAL A 125 -1.84 -3.39 -15.42
CA VAL A 125 -0.67 -2.68 -15.95
C VAL A 125 -0.22 -1.65 -14.90
N PRO A 126 0.90 -1.86 -14.21
CA PRO A 126 1.38 -0.91 -13.22
C PRO A 126 1.76 0.43 -13.90
N PRO A 127 1.41 1.57 -13.29
CA PRO A 127 1.86 2.88 -13.77
C PRO A 127 3.38 2.97 -13.77
N LYS A 128 3.96 3.63 -14.78
CA LYS A 128 5.39 3.90 -14.84
C LYS A 128 5.75 5.09 -13.95
N HIS A 129 6.41 4.81 -12.83
CA HIS A 129 7.01 5.83 -11.96
C HIS A 129 8.22 6.50 -12.61
N ASN A 130 8.50 7.75 -12.23
CA ASN A 130 9.64 8.51 -12.74
C ASN A 130 10.59 8.88 -11.59
N ILE A 131 11.55 7.99 -11.35
CA ILE A 131 12.63 8.16 -10.36
C ILE A 131 13.96 8.55 -11.03
N SER A 132 13.92 9.17 -12.22
CA SER A 132 15.14 9.69 -12.85
C SER A 132 15.76 10.79 -12.00
N GLU A 133 17.10 10.85 -11.96
CA GLU A 133 17.87 11.82 -11.18
C GLU A 133 17.39 13.26 -11.41
N ALA A 134 17.28 13.69 -12.68
CA ALA A 134 16.78 15.03 -13.03
C ALA A 134 15.36 15.33 -12.50
N ASN A 135 14.47 14.33 -12.46
CA ASN A 135 13.12 14.52 -11.92
C ASN A 135 13.14 14.64 -10.39
N MET A 136 13.98 13.84 -9.72
CA MET A 136 14.12 13.86 -8.27
C MET A 136 14.79 15.15 -7.77
N GLU A 137 15.80 15.66 -8.47
CA GLU A 137 16.44 16.95 -8.16
C GLU A 137 15.48 18.14 -8.34
N ALA A 138 14.67 18.10 -9.39
CA ALA A 138 13.62 19.11 -9.60
C ALA A 138 12.56 19.04 -8.49
N ALA A 139 12.10 17.83 -8.14
CA ALA A 139 11.15 17.63 -7.04
C ALA A 139 11.72 18.08 -5.69
N TRP A 140 13.01 17.83 -5.43
CA TRP A 140 13.69 18.31 -4.22
C TRP A 140 13.63 19.83 -4.08
N THR A 141 13.77 20.56 -5.19
CA THR A 141 13.64 22.03 -5.18
C THR A 141 12.21 22.45 -4.81
N ASP A 142 11.20 21.75 -5.33
CA ASP A 142 9.79 22.01 -5.00
C ASP A 142 9.51 21.70 -3.51
N PHE A 143 9.97 20.56 -3.00
CA PHE A 143 9.84 20.18 -1.60
C PHE A 143 10.49 21.23 -0.69
N ARG A 144 11.69 21.70 -1.05
CA ARG A 144 12.40 22.73 -0.27
C ARG A 144 11.61 24.02 -0.15
N ASN A 145 10.87 24.40 -1.19
CA ASN A 145 10.01 25.57 -1.17
C ASN A 145 8.74 25.35 -0.32
N ILE A 146 8.29 24.09 -0.18
CA ILE A 146 7.12 23.72 0.63
C ILE A 146 7.48 23.65 2.11
N VAL A 147 8.49 22.86 2.48
CA VAL A 147 8.80 22.55 3.88
C VAL A 147 10.00 23.29 4.45
N GLY A 148 10.78 24.00 3.63
CA GLY A 148 12.07 24.57 4.04
C GLY A 148 13.24 23.57 3.88
N LYS A 149 14.46 24.09 3.75
CA LYS A 149 15.66 23.26 3.49
C LYS A 149 16.01 22.36 4.68
N GLU A 150 15.80 22.87 5.88
CA GLU A 150 16.08 22.21 7.15
C GLU A 150 15.18 21.01 7.43
N ASN A 151 14.07 20.87 6.69
CA ASN A 151 13.08 19.80 6.86
C ASN A 151 13.16 18.74 5.74
N ILE A 152 14.30 18.69 5.04
CA ILE A 152 14.61 17.67 4.04
C ILE A 152 16.02 17.15 4.30
N THR A 153 16.17 15.83 4.34
CA THR A 153 17.48 15.19 4.50
C THR A 153 17.81 14.30 3.31
N LEU A 154 19.08 14.36 2.93
CA LEU A 154 19.76 13.49 1.96
C LEU A 154 20.89 12.70 2.65
N ASP A 155 20.98 12.79 3.98
CA ASP A 155 22.03 12.12 4.74
C ASP A 155 21.85 10.60 4.66
N ARG A 156 22.94 9.89 4.39
CA ARG A 156 22.92 8.45 4.17
C ARG A 156 22.31 7.68 5.35
N HIS A 157 22.60 8.09 6.58
CA HIS A 157 22.10 7.42 7.79
C HIS A 157 20.60 7.63 7.98
N ASP A 158 20.11 8.85 7.72
CA ASP A 158 18.68 9.13 7.73
C ASP A 158 17.95 8.31 6.66
N LEU A 159 18.49 8.22 5.45
CA LEU A 159 17.88 7.43 4.40
C LEU A 159 17.82 5.95 4.77
N GLU A 160 18.91 5.38 5.28
CA GLU A 160 18.97 3.97 5.69
C GLU A 160 18.02 3.64 6.84
N SER A 161 17.93 4.50 7.86
CA SER A 161 17.00 4.31 8.99
C SER A 161 15.50 4.44 8.60
N HIS A 162 15.21 5.03 7.44
CA HIS A 162 13.85 5.15 6.88
C HIS A 162 13.58 4.18 5.73
N SER A 163 14.45 3.19 5.53
CA SER A 163 14.39 2.22 4.42
C SER A 163 13.93 0.83 4.83
N GLY A 164 13.68 0.62 6.12
CA GLY A 164 13.31 -0.67 6.67
C GLY A 164 13.59 -0.73 8.16
N SER A 165 13.24 -1.86 8.76
CA SER A 165 13.44 -2.10 10.18
C SER A 165 14.33 -3.31 10.37
N SER A 166 15.26 -3.26 11.33
CA SER A 166 15.98 -4.45 11.79
C SER A 166 15.07 -5.51 12.39
N TRP A 167 13.85 -5.11 12.76
CA TRP A 167 12.78 -5.98 13.26
C TRP A 167 11.97 -6.63 12.14
N SER A 168 12.14 -6.19 10.89
CA SER A 168 11.45 -6.78 9.76
C SER A 168 12.20 -8.00 9.24
N SER A 169 11.44 -9.03 8.88
CA SER A 169 11.96 -10.21 8.17
C SER A 169 12.17 -9.96 6.68
N HIS A 170 11.70 -8.82 6.14
CA HIS A 170 11.97 -8.45 4.76
C HIS A 170 13.46 -8.08 4.60
N PRO A 171 14.23 -8.79 3.76
CA PRO A 171 15.62 -8.45 3.52
C PRO A 171 15.69 -7.13 2.74
N SER A 172 16.31 -6.10 3.33
CA SER A 172 16.55 -4.83 2.61
C SER A 172 17.61 -5.03 1.55
N SER A 173 17.29 -4.72 0.29
CA SER A 173 18.29 -4.71 -0.79
C SER A 173 19.07 -3.40 -0.78
N PRO A 174 20.34 -3.35 -1.24
CA PRO A 174 21.15 -2.12 -1.25
C PRO A 174 20.52 -0.91 -1.97
N GLY A 175 19.55 -1.15 -2.87
CA GLY A 175 18.82 -0.13 -3.62
C GLY A 175 17.45 0.26 -3.04
N ASP A 176 16.99 -0.38 -1.96
CA ASP A 176 15.68 -0.11 -1.34
C ASP A 176 15.72 1.13 -0.42
N VAL A 177 16.29 2.23 -0.93
CA VAL A 177 16.54 3.47 -0.19
C VAL A 177 15.78 4.62 -0.87
N PRO A 178 15.07 5.51 -0.15
CA PRO A 178 14.48 6.68 -0.77
C PRO A 178 15.57 7.65 -1.23
N PHE A 179 15.25 8.51 -2.18
CA PHE A 179 16.12 9.60 -2.62
C PHE A 179 16.31 10.66 -1.52
N CYS A 180 15.22 11.01 -0.84
CA CYS A 180 15.22 11.94 0.29
C CYS A 180 14.14 11.58 1.31
N VAL A 181 14.31 12.07 2.54
CA VAL A 181 13.23 12.13 3.54
C VAL A 181 12.73 13.57 3.65
N VAL A 182 11.41 13.76 3.51
CA VAL A 182 10.73 15.06 3.60
C VAL A 182 9.87 15.08 4.86
N LYS A 183 10.04 16.11 5.69
CA LYS A 183 9.39 16.22 7.01
C LYS A 183 8.36 17.35 7.02
N PRO A 184 7.09 17.14 6.61
CA PRO A 184 6.06 18.18 6.67
C PRO A 184 5.62 18.47 8.12
N GLY A 185 5.24 19.71 8.40
CA GLY A 185 4.76 20.17 9.72
C GLY A 185 3.24 20.31 9.83
N ASN A 186 2.49 20.14 8.74
CA ASN A 186 1.03 20.26 8.73
C ASN A 186 0.40 19.57 7.51
N THR A 187 -0.94 19.43 7.53
CA THR A 187 -1.73 18.79 6.47
C THR A 187 -1.57 19.46 5.10
N GLN A 188 -1.42 20.78 5.05
CA GLN A 188 -1.28 21.53 3.79
C GLN A 188 0.06 21.26 3.12
N GLU A 189 1.14 21.15 3.90
CA GLU A 189 2.47 20.74 3.39
C GLU A 189 2.42 19.32 2.83
N VAL A 190 1.80 18.37 3.53
CA VAL A 190 1.60 16.98 3.04
C VAL A 190 0.84 16.99 1.70
N SER A 191 -0.25 17.77 1.61
CA SER A 191 -1.03 17.95 0.37
C SER A 191 -0.18 18.52 -0.77
N ALA A 192 0.64 19.54 -0.50
CA ALA A 192 1.50 20.15 -1.50
C ALA A 192 2.59 19.19 -1.99
N ILE A 193 3.22 18.42 -1.09
CA ILE A 193 4.19 17.37 -1.45
C ILE A 193 3.53 16.33 -2.35
N MET A 194 2.35 15.84 -1.98
CA MET A 194 1.64 14.84 -2.77
C MET A 194 1.25 15.35 -4.16
N LYS A 195 0.90 16.63 -4.32
CA LYS A 195 0.67 17.23 -5.66
C LYS A 195 1.92 17.16 -6.54
N VAL A 196 3.09 17.50 -5.98
CA VAL A 196 4.38 17.39 -6.69
C VAL A 196 4.65 15.94 -7.06
N CYS A 197 4.50 15.00 -6.13
CA CYS A 197 4.69 13.57 -6.38
C CYS A 197 3.72 13.04 -7.43
N HIS A 198 2.47 13.49 -7.42
CA HIS A 198 1.44 13.08 -8.37
C HIS A 198 1.75 13.55 -9.80
N GLU A 199 2.06 14.83 -9.97
CA GLU A 199 2.45 15.41 -11.26
C GLU A 199 3.70 14.74 -11.82
N ARG A 200 4.70 14.50 -10.96
CA ARG A 200 6.00 13.95 -11.33
C ARG A 200 6.06 12.42 -11.32
N LYS A 201 4.98 11.73 -10.94
CA LYS A 201 4.88 10.26 -10.80
C LYS A 201 5.96 9.66 -9.88
N ILE A 202 6.18 10.29 -8.73
CA ILE A 202 7.18 9.88 -7.74
C ILE A 202 6.49 9.01 -6.68
N PRO A 203 6.98 7.78 -6.43
CA PRO A 203 6.43 6.93 -5.37
C PRO A 203 6.78 7.49 -3.98
N VAL A 204 5.92 7.22 -3.02
CA VAL A 204 5.97 7.78 -1.67
C VAL A 204 5.82 6.68 -0.64
N THR A 205 6.76 6.59 0.29
CA THR A 205 6.67 5.73 1.48
C THR A 205 6.37 6.60 2.70
N PRO A 206 5.24 6.40 3.40
CA PRO A 206 4.99 7.12 4.64
C PRO A 206 5.75 6.50 5.82
N TYR A 207 6.20 7.35 6.71
CA TYR A 207 6.93 6.98 7.92
C TYR A 207 6.42 7.74 9.14
N SER A 208 6.26 7.03 10.25
CA SER A 208 5.82 7.57 11.54
C SER A 208 6.74 7.04 12.64
N GLY A 209 6.34 6.03 13.42
CA GLY A 209 7.18 5.49 14.49
C GLY A 209 8.31 4.54 14.03
N GLY A 210 8.30 4.06 12.77
CA GLY A 210 9.33 3.15 12.26
C GLY A 210 9.37 1.74 12.88
N THR A 211 8.33 1.34 13.62
CA THR A 211 8.31 0.10 14.42
C THR A 211 7.66 -1.12 13.75
N SER A 212 7.07 -0.96 12.56
CA SER A 212 6.32 -2.03 11.89
C SER A 212 7.20 -3.17 11.35
N LEU A 213 6.66 -4.39 11.26
CA LEU A 213 7.46 -5.62 11.08
C LEU A 213 7.40 -6.22 9.68
N GLU A 214 6.34 -6.00 8.89
CA GLU A 214 6.13 -6.75 7.63
C GLU A 214 6.66 -6.03 6.38
N GLY A 215 7.69 -5.19 6.52
CA GLY A 215 8.31 -4.46 5.39
C GLY A 215 7.50 -3.24 4.90
N HIS A 216 6.62 -2.71 5.75
CA HIS A 216 5.68 -1.63 5.42
C HIS A 216 6.35 -0.38 4.84
N PHE A 217 7.50 0.02 5.42
CA PHE A 217 8.22 1.23 5.01
C PHE A 217 9.52 0.93 4.25
N ALA A 218 9.66 -0.28 3.71
CA ALA A 218 10.75 -0.58 2.80
C ALA A 218 10.59 0.20 1.49
N ALA A 219 11.60 0.96 1.07
CA ALA A 219 11.52 1.83 -0.10
C ALA A 219 11.79 1.09 -1.42
N THR A 220 11.09 -0.04 -1.65
CA THR A 220 11.29 -0.94 -2.79
C THR A 220 11.00 -0.36 -4.18
N LYS A 221 10.47 0.87 -4.25
CA LYS A 221 10.27 1.63 -5.50
C LYS A 221 11.13 2.91 -5.56
N GLY A 222 12.05 3.10 -4.62
CA GLY A 222 12.78 4.36 -4.44
C GLY A 222 11.82 5.51 -4.11
N GLY A 223 11.97 6.64 -4.81
CA GLY A 223 11.11 7.80 -4.62
C GLY A 223 11.47 8.58 -3.36
N ILE A 224 10.48 8.99 -2.57
CA ILE A 224 10.70 9.73 -1.31
C ILE A 224 10.08 9.02 -0.11
N CYS A 225 10.60 9.33 1.07
CA CYS A 225 9.95 9.04 2.33
C CYS A 225 9.32 10.33 2.89
N ILE A 226 8.05 10.25 3.32
CA ILE A 226 7.41 11.32 4.08
C ILE A 226 7.42 10.93 5.55
N ASP A 227 8.24 11.62 6.33
CA ASP A 227 8.36 11.41 7.78
C ASP A 227 7.50 12.43 8.54
N PHE A 228 6.52 11.91 9.28
CA PHE A 228 5.56 12.70 10.04
C PHE A 228 6.11 13.27 11.36
N SER A 229 7.39 13.10 11.69
CA SER A 229 8.00 13.46 12.98
C SER A 229 7.75 14.90 13.47
N ARG A 230 7.45 15.85 12.57
CA ARG A 230 7.07 17.25 12.92
C ARG A 230 5.58 17.46 13.20
N MET A 231 4.76 16.43 13.07
CA MET A 231 3.32 16.41 13.31
C MET A 231 3.02 15.57 14.56
N ASP A 232 3.48 16.04 15.72
CA ASP A 232 3.54 15.32 17.01
C ASP A 232 2.63 15.92 18.10
N ARG A 233 1.62 16.71 17.71
CA ARG A 233 0.80 17.46 18.67
C ARG A 233 -0.51 16.75 19.02
N ILE A 234 -0.86 16.82 20.31
CA ILE A 234 -2.25 16.69 20.77
C ILE A 234 -2.96 18.01 20.48
N ILE A 235 -3.88 18.02 19.51
CA ILE A 235 -4.53 19.22 19.00
C ILE A 235 -5.63 19.69 19.95
N ASN A 236 -6.52 18.77 20.35
CA ASN A 236 -7.62 19.06 21.26
C ASN A 236 -7.95 17.84 22.12
N LEU A 237 -8.16 18.05 23.41
CA LEU A 237 -8.70 17.05 24.33
C LEU A 237 -10.11 17.46 24.78
N HIS A 238 -11.10 16.62 24.45
CA HIS A 238 -12.51 16.84 24.79
C HIS A 238 -12.92 15.86 25.89
N LYS A 239 -12.59 16.21 27.14
CA LYS A 239 -12.72 15.32 28.30
C LYS A 239 -14.18 14.92 28.56
N GLU A 240 -15.09 15.86 28.38
CA GLU A 240 -16.53 15.68 28.59
C GLU A 240 -17.16 14.78 27.51
N ASP A 241 -16.60 14.80 26.29
CA ASP A 241 -17.07 13.99 25.16
C ASP A 241 -16.33 12.64 25.04
N LEU A 242 -15.25 12.47 25.81
CA LEU A 242 -14.37 11.30 25.78
C LEU A 242 -13.74 11.05 24.40
N ASP A 243 -13.25 12.12 23.77
CA ASP A 243 -12.44 12.05 22.55
C ASP A 243 -11.24 13.01 22.55
N VAL A 244 -10.24 12.70 21.74
CA VAL A 244 -9.02 13.49 21.55
C VAL A 244 -8.67 13.59 20.07
N VAL A 245 -8.20 14.75 19.63
CA VAL A 245 -7.68 14.99 18.28
C VAL A 245 -6.17 15.08 18.35
N VAL A 246 -5.47 14.25 17.58
CA VAL A 246 -4.01 14.10 17.62
C VAL A 246 -3.42 14.05 16.21
N GLN A 247 -2.17 14.46 16.08
CA GLN A 247 -1.38 14.32 14.86
C GLN A 247 -0.66 12.94 14.80
N PRO A 248 -0.24 12.48 13.61
CA PRO A 248 0.25 11.11 13.40
C PRO A 248 1.51 10.73 14.18
N ALA A 249 2.40 11.67 14.53
CA ALA A 249 3.62 11.36 15.27
C ALA A 249 3.47 11.43 16.80
N VAL A 250 2.25 11.58 17.31
CA VAL A 250 2.00 11.40 18.75
C VAL A 250 2.26 9.93 19.12
N GLY A 251 3.18 9.69 20.05
CA GLY A 251 3.40 8.37 20.64
C GLY A 251 2.25 7.99 21.58
N TRP A 252 1.83 6.73 21.58
CA TRP A 252 0.68 6.30 22.39
C TRP A 252 0.97 6.34 23.88
N GLU A 253 2.22 6.12 24.29
CA GLU A 253 2.67 6.23 25.68
C GLU A 253 2.54 7.67 26.17
N HIS A 254 3.08 8.63 25.39
CA HIS A 254 2.98 10.05 25.69
C HIS A 254 1.51 10.52 25.75
N LEU A 255 0.67 10.07 24.81
CA LEU A 255 -0.76 10.35 24.85
C LEU A 255 -1.39 9.86 26.17
N ASN A 256 -1.06 8.65 26.60
CA ASN A 256 -1.57 8.10 27.85
C ASN A 256 -1.02 8.79 29.10
N GLU A 257 0.21 9.28 29.08
CA GLU A 257 0.76 10.13 30.15
C GLU A 257 -0.01 11.45 30.29
N GLU A 258 -0.35 12.08 29.17
CA GLU A 258 -1.15 13.32 29.16
C GLU A 258 -2.59 13.06 29.63
N LEU A 259 -3.24 12.02 29.10
CA LEU A 259 -4.61 11.64 29.49
C LEU A 259 -4.71 11.22 30.97
N ALA A 260 -3.65 10.62 31.51
CA ALA A 260 -3.59 10.18 32.90
C ALA A 260 -3.82 11.30 33.91
N LYS A 261 -3.43 12.53 33.58
CA LYS A 261 -3.59 13.72 34.43
C LYS A 261 -5.07 14.01 34.74
N ASP A 262 -5.96 13.54 33.88
CA ASP A 262 -7.41 13.68 33.99
C ASP A 262 -8.13 12.38 34.35
N GLY A 263 -7.38 11.33 34.72
CA GLY A 263 -7.96 10.01 35.00
C GLY A 263 -8.51 9.31 33.76
N LEU A 264 -8.07 9.71 32.55
CA LEU A 264 -8.46 9.14 31.27
C LEU A 264 -7.33 8.26 30.71
N PHE A 265 -7.65 7.42 29.73
CA PHE A 265 -6.68 6.67 28.94
C PHE A 265 -7.22 6.25 27.56
N PHE A 266 -6.29 5.98 26.67
CA PHE A 266 -6.43 5.40 25.35
C PHE A 266 -5.98 3.94 25.40
N PRO A 267 -6.87 2.95 25.23
CA PRO A 267 -6.54 1.55 25.52
C PRO A 267 -5.58 0.82 24.58
N PRO A 268 -5.57 1.05 23.24
CA PRO A 268 -4.61 0.38 22.36
C PRO A 268 -3.17 0.57 22.85
N ASP A 269 -2.47 -0.54 23.04
CA ASP A 269 -1.16 -0.62 23.69
C ASP A 269 -0.19 -1.52 22.91
N PRO A 270 0.13 -1.20 21.64
CA PRO A 270 1.12 -1.94 20.87
C PRO A 270 2.52 -1.83 21.50
N GLY A 271 3.50 -2.51 20.91
CA GLY A 271 4.91 -2.41 21.31
C GLY A 271 5.40 -0.95 21.44
N PRO A 272 6.37 -0.67 22.35
CA PRO A 272 6.82 0.69 22.60
C PRO A 272 7.37 1.40 21.35
N GLY A 273 7.22 2.73 21.31
CA GLY A 273 7.67 3.59 20.22
C GLY A 273 6.70 3.68 19.04
N ALA A 274 5.57 2.98 19.09
CA ALA A 274 4.52 3.13 18.09
C ALA A 274 3.84 4.52 18.20
N MET A 275 3.55 5.11 17.04
CA MET A 275 2.89 6.41 16.93
C MET A 275 1.54 6.26 16.23
N ILE A 276 0.61 7.18 16.53
CA ILE A 276 -0.80 7.08 16.10
C ILE A 276 -0.95 6.87 14.59
N GLY A 277 -0.15 7.52 13.75
CA GLY A 277 -0.21 7.35 12.29
C GLY A 277 0.10 5.91 11.86
N GLY A 278 1.14 5.31 12.42
CA GLY A 278 1.48 3.90 12.20
C GLY A 278 0.42 2.95 12.77
N MET A 279 -0.10 3.24 13.96
CA MET A 279 -1.18 2.47 14.59
C MET A 279 -2.45 2.45 13.72
N VAL A 280 -2.85 3.60 13.18
CA VAL A 280 -3.95 3.69 12.20
C VAL A 280 -3.58 2.89 10.95
N GLY A 281 -2.37 3.06 10.44
CA GLY A 281 -1.88 2.38 9.23
C GLY A 281 -1.99 0.86 9.32
N THR A 282 -1.54 0.24 10.40
CA THR A 282 -1.55 -1.22 10.58
C THR A 282 -2.83 -1.76 11.23
N GLY A 283 -3.72 -0.88 11.73
CA GLY A 283 -4.88 -1.32 12.49
C GLY A 283 -4.49 -2.03 13.80
N CYS A 284 -3.39 -1.57 14.42
CA CYS A 284 -2.65 -2.30 15.45
C CYS A 284 -3.50 -2.80 16.63
N SER A 285 -2.98 -3.82 17.29
CA SER A 285 -3.53 -4.44 18.50
C SER A 285 -2.58 -4.24 19.70
N GLY A 286 -2.69 -5.07 20.72
CA GLY A 286 -1.88 -5.08 21.94
C GLY A 286 -2.53 -5.92 23.05
N THR A 287 -1.94 -5.93 24.25
CA THR A 287 -2.45 -6.78 25.35
C THR A 287 -3.87 -6.43 25.78
N ASN A 288 -4.29 -5.17 25.59
CA ASN A 288 -5.62 -4.69 25.95
C ASN A 288 -6.68 -4.99 24.89
N ALA A 289 -6.30 -5.47 23.69
CA ALA A 289 -7.22 -5.61 22.56
C ALA A 289 -8.36 -6.60 22.83
N TYR A 290 -8.10 -7.68 23.57
CA TYR A 290 -9.15 -8.62 23.96
C TYR A 290 -10.35 -7.94 24.64
N ARG A 291 -10.09 -6.97 25.54
CA ARG A 291 -11.16 -6.27 26.27
C ARG A 291 -11.72 -5.08 25.52
N TYR A 292 -10.87 -4.35 24.81
CA TYR A 292 -11.16 -3.01 24.32
C TYR A 292 -11.27 -2.91 22.80
N GLY A 293 -10.90 -3.95 22.05
CA GLY A 293 -10.77 -3.93 20.60
C GLY A 293 -9.45 -3.33 20.12
N THR A 294 -9.24 -3.33 18.81
CA THR A 294 -7.99 -2.86 18.17
C THR A 294 -8.13 -1.41 17.70
N MET A 295 -7.09 -0.84 17.07
CA MET A 295 -7.12 0.54 16.59
C MET A 295 -8.35 0.88 15.73
N LYS A 296 -8.87 -0.08 14.95
CA LYS A 296 -10.09 0.04 14.14
C LYS A 296 -11.33 0.46 14.94
N ASP A 297 -11.39 0.06 16.20
CA ASP A 297 -12.51 0.36 17.07
C ASP A 297 -12.34 1.74 17.69
N TRP A 298 -11.10 2.21 17.84
CA TRP A 298 -10.72 3.40 18.60
C TRP A 298 -10.66 4.69 17.78
N VAL A 299 -10.62 4.60 16.45
CA VAL A 299 -10.66 5.76 15.55
C VAL A 299 -12.10 6.20 15.30
N VAL A 300 -12.39 7.47 15.60
CA VAL A 300 -13.65 8.14 15.25
C VAL A 300 -13.55 8.67 13.83
N SER A 301 -12.59 9.55 13.56
CA SER A 301 -12.46 10.24 12.27
C SER A 301 -10.99 10.43 11.91
N LEU A 302 -10.70 10.54 10.62
CA LEU A 302 -9.37 10.84 10.10
C LEU A 302 -9.44 12.06 9.18
N THR A 303 -8.39 12.88 9.22
CA THR A 303 -8.04 13.81 8.14
C THR A 303 -6.95 13.15 7.30
N VAL A 304 -7.21 12.96 6.01
CA VAL A 304 -6.35 12.16 5.10
C VAL A 304 -5.99 12.98 3.86
N VAL A 305 -4.74 12.89 3.44
CA VAL A 305 -4.26 13.39 2.14
C VAL A 305 -4.18 12.22 1.15
N LEU A 306 -4.91 12.32 0.04
CA LEU A 306 -4.93 11.30 -1.01
C LEU A 306 -3.73 11.43 -1.97
N ALA A 307 -3.61 10.47 -2.88
CA ALA A 307 -2.48 10.37 -3.81
C ALA A 307 -2.28 11.62 -4.69
N ASP A 308 -3.37 12.31 -5.03
CA ASP A 308 -3.38 13.56 -5.82
C ASP A 308 -3.20 14.83 -4.96
N GLY A 309 -3.05 14.66 -3.65
CA GLY A 309 -2.98 15.74 -2.67
C GLY A 309 -4.34 16.28 -2.21
N THR A 310 -5.46 15.68 -2.61
CA THR A 310 -6.79 16.05 -2.08
C THR A 310 -6.86 15.77 -0.59
N ILE A 311 -7.30 16.76 0.20
CA ILE A 311 -7.53 16.61 1.64
C ILE A 311 -8.98 16.24 1.87
N ILE A 312 -9.21 15.12 2.58
CA ILE A 312 -10.55 14.68 2.98
C ILE A 312 -10.65 14.53 4.49
N LYS A 313 -11.87 14.64 5.01
CA LYS A 313 -12.22 14.25 6.38
C LYS A 313 -13.23 13.11 6.32
N THR A 314 -12.93 11.99 6.96
CA THR A 314 -13.72 10.77 6.81
C THR A 314 -15.09 10.84 7.46
N ARG A 315 -15.23 11.58 8.58
CA ARG A 315 -16.51 11.90 9.20
C ARG A 315 -16.42 13.07 10.20
N GLN A 316 -17.53 13.39 10.87
CA GLN A 316 -17.56 14.33 11.99
C GLN A 316 -17.32 13.60 13.33
N ARG A 317 -17.11 14.37 14.41
CA ARG A 317 -16.81 13.86 15.76
C ARG A 317 -17.85 12.93 16.41
N PRO A 318 -19.18 13.03 16.15
CA PRO A 318 -20.14 12.14 16.82
C PRO A 318 -19.81 10.66 16.68
N ARG A 319 -19.92 9.92 17.78
CA ARG A 319 -19.60 8.47 17.84
C ARG A 319 -20.51 7.62 16.96
N LYS A 320 -21.74 8.10 16.71
CA LYS A 320 -22.72 7.47 15.82
C LYS A 320 -22.90 8.34 14.60
N SER A 321 -22.77 7.75 13.43
CA SER A 321 -23.09 8.37 12.15
C SER A 321 -23.46 7.27 11.16
N SER A 322 -24.44 7.56 10.30
CA SER A 322 -24.78 6.73 9.13
C SER A 322 -24.77 7.59 7.86
N ALA A 323 -24.07 8.73 7.91
CA ALA A 323 -23.95 9.64 6.79
C ALA A 323 -22.90 9.14 5.79
N GLY A 324 -23.36 8.43 4.76
CA GLY A 324 -22.49 7.90 3.68
C GLY A 324 -21.73 6.63 4.06
N TYR A 325 -20.69 6.31 3.29
CA TYR A 325 -19.82 5.15 3.52
C TYR A 325 -18.86 5.40 4.69
N ASP A 326 -18.49 4.33 5.41
CA ASP A 326 -17.50 4.42 6.48
C ASP A 326 -16.07 4.46 5.91
N LEU A 327 -15.68 5.64 5.41
CA LEU A 327 -14.33 5.85 4.90
C LEU A 327 -13.27 5.72 6.00
N THR A 328 -13.60 5.96 7.28
CA THR A 328 -12.65 5.81 8.38
C THR A 328 -12.08 4.39 8.39
N ARG A 329 -12.97 3.37 8.33
CA ARG A 329 -12.56 1.97 8.32
C ARG A 329 -11.84 1.53 7.05
N MET A 330 -11.96 2.28 5.95
CA MET A 330 -11.18 2.01 4.74
C MET A 330 -9.71 2.40 4.90
N PHE A 331 -9.40 3.44 5.69
CA PHE A 331 -8.03 3.91 5.89
C PHE A 331 -7.33 3.25 7.08
N VAL A 332 -8.06 2.82 8.11
CA VAL A 332 -7.47 2.05 9.22
C VAL A 332 -7.09 0.65 8.71
N GLY A 333 -5.84 0.25 8.86
CA GLY A 333 -5.31 -1.01 8.30
C GLY A 333 -4.92 -0.91 6.82
N SER A 334 -4.95 0.29 6.22
CA SER A 334 -4.57 0.48 4.80
C SER A 334 -3.06 0.57 4.57
N GLU A 335 -2.26 0.61 5.64
CA GLU A 335 -0.79 0.63 5.61
C GLU A 335 -0.19 1.77 4.77
N GLY A 336 -0.91 2.90 4.71
CA GLY A 336 -0.52 4.06 3.92
C GLY A 336 -0.65 3.85 2.40
N THR A 337 -1.28 2.76 1.97
CA THR A 337 -1.47 2.46 0.54
C THR A 337 -2.64 3.24 -0.08
N LEU A 338 -3.61 3.70 0.72
CA LEU A 338 -4.78 4.43 0.20
C LEU A 338 -4.73 5.95 0.43
N GLY A 339 -3.95 6.39 1.40
CA GLY A 339 -3.87 7.80 1.79
C GLY A 339 -2.95 8.00 2.98
N LEU A 340 -2.60 9.27 3.23
CA LEU A 340 -1.71 9.71 4.29
C LEU A 340 -2.52 10.35 5.42
N VAL A 341 -2.52 9.72 6.60
CA VAL A 341 -3.24 10.22 7.77
C VAL A 341 -2.48 11.38 8.40
N THR A 342 -3.14 12.53 8.54
CA THR A 342 -2.54 13.78 9.06
C THR A 342 -3.14 14.23 10.39
N GLU A 343 -4.34 13.77 10.72
CA GLU A 343 -4.96 13.93 12.04
C GLU A 343 -5.89 12.74 12.31
N ALA A 344 -5.98 12.32 13.57
CA ALA A 344 -6.91 11.31 14.04
C ALA A 344 -7.73 11.84 15.21
N THR A 345 -9.06 11.69 15.14
CA THR A 345 -9.94 11.79 16.31
C THR A 345 -10.09 10.40 16.92
N LEU A 346 -9.65 10.23 18.15
CA LEU A 346 -9.64 8.96 18.86
C LEU A 346 -10.63 9.00 20.03
N LYS A 347 -11.30 7.89 20.30
CA LYS A 347 -12.02 7.72 21.57
C LYS A 347 -11.01 7.62 22.71
N ILE A 348 -11.40 8.05 23.89
CA ILE A 348 -10.71 7.80 25.16
C ILE A 348 -11.73 7.34 26.19
N ILE A 349 -11.28 6.78 27.31
CA ILE A 349 -12.16 6.32 28.39
C ILE A 349 -11.54 6.60 29.77
N PRO A 350 -12.34 6.63 30.85
CA PRO A 350 -11.81 6.69 32.21
C PRO A 350 -10.95 5.47 32.55
N LYS A 351 -9.87 5.68 33.31
CA LYS A 351 -9.04 4.59 33.83
C LYS A 351 -9.86 3.66 34.73
N PRO A 352 -9.64 2.33 34.67
CA PRO A 352 -10.27 1.40 35.59
C PRO A 352 -9.92 1.74 37.05
N GLN A 353 -10.89 1.63 37.96
CA GLN A 353 -10.71 1.94 39.38
C GLN A 353 -9.74 0.97 40.07
N HIS A 354 -9.75 -0.29 39.65
CA HIS A 354 -8.90 -1.34 40.19
C HIS A 354 -8.40 -2.25 39.06
N THR A 355 -7.13 -2.65 39.16
CA THR A 355 -6.51 -3.65 38.28
C THR A 355 -5.83 -4.74 39.11
N SER A 356 -5.77 -5.96 38.59
CA SER A 356 -5.01 -7.06 39.21
C SER A 356 -4.42 -7.97 38.13
N VAL A 357 -3.46 -8.78 38.52
CA VAL A 357 -2.77 -9.75 37.66
C VAL A 357 -2.82 -11.11 38.31
N ALA A 358 -3.04 -12.17 37.52
CA ALA A 358 -2.83 -13.54 37.96
C ALA A 358 -1.95 -14.32 36.97
N VAL A 359 -1.19 -15.27 37.49
CA VAL A 359 -0.31 -16.14 36.71
C VAL A 359 -0.60 -17.60 37.06
N CYS A 360 -0.70 -18.42 36.03
CA CYS A 360 -1.19 -19.79 36.14
C CYS A 360 -0.38 -20.72 35.24
N ALA A 361 0.34 -21.68 35.82
CA ALA A 361 1.12 -22.66 35.06
C ALA A 361 0.30 -23.93 34.77
N PHE A 362 0.63 -24.61 33.69
CA PHE A 362 -0.06 -25.79 33.17
C PHE A 362 0.92 -26.91 32.80
N PRO A 363 0.46 -28.19 32.77
CA PRO A 363 1.31 -29.32 32.41
C PRO A 363 1.65 -29.37 30.92
N SER A 364 0.85 -28.75 30.05
CA SER A 364 1.08 -28.69 28.60
C SER A 364 0.53 -27.41 28.00
N ILE A 365 1.02 -27.04 26.82
CA ILE A 365 0.58 -25.83 26.11
C ILE A 365 -0.88 -25.95 25.66
N ARG A 366 -1.30 -27.17 25.31
CA ARG A 366 -2.70 -27.49 25.00
C ARG A 366 -3.61 -27.27 26.21
N ALA A 367 -3.23 -27.72 27.40
CA ALA A 367 -4.03 -27.52 28.62
C ALA A 367 -4.17 -26.02 28.96
N ALA A 368 -3.11 -25.23 28.77
CA ALA A 368 -3.18 -23.78 28.89
C ALA A 368 -4.16 -23.18 27.86
N ALA A 369 -4.02 -23.49 26.57
CA ALA A 369 -4.92 -23.00 25.54
C ALA A 369 -6.40 -23.46 25.74
N GLU A 370 -6.64 -24.67 26.25
CA GLU A 370 -7.97 -25.13 26.62
C GLU A 370 -8.57 -24.34 27.80
N CYS A 371 -7.74 -23.88 28.74
CA CYS A 371 -8.18 -22.93 29.76
C CYS A 371 -8.63 -21.61 29.13
N VAL A 372 -7.87 -21.08 28.16
CA VAL A 372 -8.24 -19.85 27.43
C VAL A 372 -9.61 -20.04 26.76
N PHE A 373 -9.78 -21.12 26.00
CA PHE A 373 -11.06 -21.45 25.34
C PHE A 373 -12.23 -21.47 26.33
N LYS A 374 -12.07 -22.09 27.50
CA LYS A 374 -13.12 -22.14 28.54
C LYS A 374 -13.39 -20.78 29.18
N VAL A 375 -12.35 -19.98 29.43
CA VAL A 375 -12.48 -18.63 30.02
C VAL A 375 -13.19 -17.68 29.06
N VAL A 376 -12.79 -17.69 27.78
CA VAL A 376 -13.44 -16.91 26.71
C VAL A 376 -14.87 -17.39 26.49
N GLY A 377 -15.08 -18.71 26.40
CA GLY A 377 -16.42 -19.30 26.23
C GLY A 377 -17.37 -19.02 27.39
N ALA A 378 -16.85 -18.88 28.62
CA ALA A 378 -17.61 -18.44 29.77
C ALA A 378 -17.87 -16.91 29.81
N SER A 379 -17.32 -16.16 28.86
CA SER A 379 -17.45 -14.70 28.76
C SER A 379 -17.02 -13.95 30.02
N VAL A 380 -15.98 -14.44 30.71
CA VAL A 380 -15.44 -13.75 31.88
C VAL A 380 -14.84 -12.41 31.44
N PRO A 381 -15.27 -11.27 32.01
CA PRO A 381 -14.88 -9.94 31.52
C PRO A 381 -13.48 -9.53 31.99
N ILE A 382 -12.45 -10.18 31.46
CA ILE A 382 -11.04 -9.93 31.79
C ILE A 382 -10.40 -8.94 30.82
N ALA A 383 -9.31 -8.30 31.26
CA ALA A 383 -8.64 -7.24 30.51
C ALA A 383 -7.67 -7.79 29.46
N ALA A 384 -6.94 -8.87 29.79
CA ALA A 384 -5.99 -9.52 28.90
C ALA A 384 -5.83 -11.01 29.28
N ILE A 385 -5.48 -11.84 28.30
CA ILE A 385 -5.04 -13.23 28.49
C ILE A 385 -3.81 -13.44 27.62
N GLU A 386 -2.68 -13.70 28.25
CA GLU A 386 -1.42 -13.97 27.56
C GLU A 386 -0.97 -15.39 27.83
N ILE A 387 -0.36 -16.02 26.84
CA ILE A 387 0.32 -17.32 26.98
C ILE A 387 1.82 -17.14 26.79
N LEU A 388 2.61 -17.85 27.59
CA LEU A 388 4.05 -18.08 27.36
C LEU A 388 4.28 -19.58 27.46
N ASP A 389 5.02 -20.17 26.51
CA ASP A 389 5.41 -21.58 26.64
C ASP A 389 6.57 -21.79 27.62
N ASP A 390 6.85 -23.04 27.92
CA ASP A 390 8.00 -23.50 28.71
C ASP A 390 9.34 -22.97 28.21
N VAL A 391 9.55 -22.90 26.89
CA VAL A 391 10.79 -22.35 26.30
C VAL A 391 10.90 -20.86 26.59
N GLN A 392 9.81 -20.11 26.44
CA GLN A 392 9.75 -18.69 26.81
C GLN A 392 10.06 -18.48 28.29
N MET A 393 9.44 -19.28 29.17
CA MET A 393 9.68 -19.21 30.62
C MET A 393 11.13 -19.56 30.97
N GLN A 394 11.73 -20.53 30.28
CA GLN A 394 13.15 -20.84 30.41
C GLN A 394 14.04 -19.67 29.97
N CYS A 395 13.74 -19.04 28.84
CA CYS A 395 14.49 -17.87 28.37
C CYS A 395 14.45 -16.72 29.38
N ILE A 396 13.29 -16.47 29.98
CA ILE A 396 13.10 -15.45 31.03
C ILE A 396 13.97 -15.75 32.26
N ASN A 397 13.95 -17.00 32.72
CA ASN A 397 14.76 -17.44 33.85
C ASN A 397 16.26 -17.26 33.57
N ASP A 398 16.72 -17.69 32.40
CA ASP A 398 18.13 -17.63 32.01
C ASP A 398 18.61 -16.19 31.79
N ALA A 399 17.71 -15.27 31.41
CA ALA A 399 18.02 -13.85 31.26
C ALA A 399 18.18 -13.14 32.62
N GLY A 400 17.57 -13.65 33.69
CA GLY A 400 17.73 -13.13 35.05
C GLY A 400 17.14 -11.73 35.29
N GLN A 401 16.19 -11.29 34.46
CA GLN A 401 15.64 -9.92 34.50
C GLN A 401 14.36 -9.78 35.31
N THR A 402 13.83 -10.87 35.89
CA THR A 402 12.60 -10.83 36.70
C THR A 402 12.89 -11.03 38.18
N ALA A 403 12.03 -10.48 39.04
CA ALA A 403 12.20 -10.53 40.50
C ALA A 403 12.22 -11.95 41.11
N LYS A 404 11.75 -12.97 40.38
CA LYS A 404 11.70 -14.35 40.84
C LYS A 404 11.98 -15.35 39.72
N THR A 405 12.36 -16.57 40.10
CA THR A 405 12.48 -17.70 39.17
C THR A 405 11.12 -18.36 38.96
N TRP A 406 10.79 -18.62 37.70
CA TRP A 406 9.54 -19.22 37.27
C TRP A 406 9.67 -20.72 37.02
N LYS A 407 8.55 -21.45 37.00
CA LYS A 407 8.55 -22.82 36.49
C LYS A 407 8.71 -22.79 34.97
N ASN A 408 9.58 -23.65 34.42
CA ASN A 408 9.71 -23.86 32.97
C ASN A 408 8.52 -24.71 32.49
N ALA A 409 7.34 -24.10 32.46
CA ALA A 409 6.08 -24.72 32.09
C ALA A 409 5.21 -23.72 31.32
N PRO A 410 4.34 -24.19 30.42
CA PRO A 410 3.34 -23.34 29.78
C PRO A 410 2.54 -22.54 30.82
N THR A 411 2.48 -21.24 30.65
CA THR A 411 1.99 -20.32 31.67
C THR A 411 1.04 -19.29 31.05
N LEU A 412 -0.12 -19.11 31.66
CA LEU A 412 -1.06 -18.04 31.35
C LEU A 412 -0.87 -16.85 32.30
N PHE A 413 -0.95 -15.64 31.75
CA PHE A 413 -0.99 -14.39 32.49
C PHE A 413 -2.33 -13.71 32.22
N PHE A 414 -3.04 -13.35 33.27
CA PHE A 414 -4.33 -12.69 33.20
C PHE A 414 -4.22 -11.28 33.75
N LYS A 415 -4.79 -10.30 33.05
CA LYS A 415 -5.09 -8.98 33.62
C LYS A 415 -6.57 -8.85 33.92
N PHE A 416 -6.88 -8.25 35.05
CA PHE A 416 -8.23 -7.93 35.49
C PHE A 416 -8.37 -6.42 35.62
N ALA A 417 -9.54 -5.89 35.27
CA ALA A 417 -9.83 -4.47 35.38
C ALA A 417 -11.32 -4.25 35.69
N GLY A 418 -11.61 -3.29 36.57
CA GLY A 418 -12.98 -2.92 36.92
C GLY A 418 -13.06 -2.29 38.30
N THR A 419 -14.19 -2.52 38.98
CA THR A 419 -14.33 -2.25 40.42
C THR A 419 -13.64 -3.34 41.23
N GLN A 420 -13.37 -3.08 42.51
CA GLN A 420 -12.79 -4.08 43.42
C GLN A 420 -13.59 -5.40 43.45
N SER A 421 -14.92 -5.33 43.48
CA SER A 421 -15.80 -6.50 43.53
C SER A 421 -15.76 -7.28 42.21
N ALA A 422 -15.81 -6.59 41.08
CA ALA A 422 -15.74 -7.22 39.76
C ALA A 422 -14.40 -7.95 39.56
N VAL A 423 -13.28 -7.33 39.95
CA VAL A 423 -11.96 -7.97 39.86
C VAL A 423 -11.89 -9.23 40.72
N LYS A 424 -12.42 -9.18 41.96
CA LYS A 424 -12.46 -10.35 42.85
C LYS A 424 -13.30 -11.50 42.27
N GLU A 425 -14.45 -11.18 41.67
CA GLU A 425 -15.31 -12.15 41.01
C GLU A 425 -14.62 -12.78 39.79
N GLN A 426 -14.03 -11.96 38.92
CA GLN A 426 -13.30 -12.42 37.73
C GLN A 426 -12.17 -13.37 38.12
N ILE A 427 -11.35 -13.03 39.12
CA ILE A 427 -10.26 -13.89 39.61
C ILE A 427 -10.82 -15.25 40.09
N SER A 428 -11.92 -15.24 40.85
CA SER A 428 -12.53 -16.48 41.35
C SER A 428 -13.04 -17.39 40.22
N GLN A 429 -13.68 -16.81 39.20
CA GLN A 429 -14.15 -17.55 38.03
C GLN A 429 -12.98 -18.13 37.22
N VAL A 430 -11.95 -17.32 36.93
CA VAL A 430 -10.77 -17.77 36.20
C VAL A 430 -10.03 -18.86 36.98
N GLN A 431 -9.86 -18.72 38.29
CA GLN A 431 -9.22 -19.74 39.13
C GLN A 431 -9.97 -21.08 39.08
N ALA A 432 -11.31 -21.05 39.12
CA ALA A 432 -12.14 -22.26 39.02
C ALA A 432 -12.00 -22.94 37.64
N LEU A 433 -11.95 -22.16 36.56
CA LEU A 433 -11.78 -22.66 35.19
C LEU A 433 -10.36 -23.20 34.96
N ALA A 434 -9.34 -22.49 35.46
CA ALA A 434 -7.95 -22.93 35.41
C ALA A 434 -7.76 -24.27 36.12
N LYS A 435 -8.36 -24.44 37.31
CA LYS A 435 -8.35 -25.71 38.04
C LYS A 435 -9.02 -26.84 37.23
N LYS A 436 -10.16 -26.56 36.59
CA LYS A 436 -10.86 -27.52 35.71
C LYS A 436 -10.08 -27.85 34.43
N SER A 437 -9.10 -27.04 34.06
CA SER A 437 -8.16 -27.29 32.95
C SER A 437 -6.81 -27.85 33.42
N GLY A 438 -6.69 -28.24 34.68
CA GLY A 438 -5.49 -28.91 35.19
C GLY A 438 -4.33 -27.96 35.52
N SER A 439 -4.59 -26.70 35.85
CA SER A 439 -3.56 -25.77 36.33
C SER A 439 -2.76 -26.35 37.50
N VAL A 440 -1.43 -26.23 37.46
CA VAL A 440 -0.53 -26.70 38.53
C VAL A 440 -0.30 -25.64 39.61
N SER A 441 -0.53 -24.37 39.30
CA SER A 441 -0.46 -23.26 40.25
C SER A 441 -1.36 -22.12 39.78
N PHE A 442 -1.81 -21.31 40.73
CA PHE A 442 -2.55 -20.08 40.45
C PHE A 442 -2.15 -19.03 41.50
N GLU A 443 -1.44 -18.01 41.05
CA GLU A 443 -0.96 -16.90 41.87
C GLU A 443 -1.64 -15.62 41.40
N PHE A 444 -2.08 -14.77 42.30
CA PHE A 444 -2.65 -13.47 41.97
C PHE A 444 -2.08 -12.39 42.87
N ALA A 445 -1.89 -11.20 42.31
CA ALA A 445 -1.30 -10.08 43.01
C ALA A 445 -2.24 -9.48 44.05
N LYS A 446 -1.69 -9.23 45.25
CA LYS A 446 -2.34 -8.61 46.40
C LYS A 446 -1.87 -7.17 46.64
N SER A 447 -0.86 -6.71 45.93
CA SER A 447 -0.28 -5.36 46.02
C SER A 447 0.10 -4.82 44.63
N GLU A 448 0.38 -3.52 44.52
CA GLU A 448 0.90 -2.92 43.27
C GLU A 448 2.23 -3.55 42.85
N GLN A 449 3.15 -3.74 43.79
CA GLN A 449 4.45 -4.37 43.51
C GLN A 449 4.28 -5.80 42.97
N GLU A 450 3.42 -6.61 43.58
CA GLU A 450 3.16 -7.97 43.08
C GLU A 450 2.54 -7.96 41.67
N LYS A 451 1.75 -6.94 41.31
CA LYS A 451 1.23 -6.81 39.93
C LYS A 451 2.35 -6.57 38.93
N GLU A 452 3.27 -5.68 39.27
CA GLU A 452 4.44 -5.38 38.45
C GLU A 452 5.33 -6.62 38.32
N ASP A 453 5.68 -7.26 39.44
CA ASP A 453 6.54 -8.45 39.48
C ASP A 453 5.95 -9.61 38.66
N LEU A 454 4.64 -9.85 38.78
CA LEU A 454 3.97 -10.91 38.03
C LEU A 454 3.89 -10.60 36.54
N TRP A 455 3.61 -9.34 36.17
CA TRP A 455 3.48 -8.97 34.76
C TRP A 455 4.83 -8.76 34.06
N GLN A 456 5.91 -8.55 34.82
CA GLN A 456 7.24 -8.30 34.28
C GLN A 456 7.71 -9.45 33.37
N ALA A 457 7.47 -10.71 33.74
CA ALA A 457 7.83 -11.86 32.91
C ALA A 457 7.23 -11.78 31.50
N ARG A 458 5.99 -11.32 31.36
CA ARG A 458 5.35 -11.10 30.06
C ARG A 458 5.99 -9.96 29.28
N LYS A 459 6.41 -8.88 29.96
CA LYS A 459 7.09 -7.73 29.33
C LYS A 459 8.48 -8.12 28.79
N GLU A 460 9.20 -9.00 29.50
CA GLU A 460 10.54 -9.45 29.12
C GLU A 460 10.57 -10.55 28.04
N ALA A 461 9.42 -10.95 27.51
CA ALA A 461 9.33 -12.11 26.60
C ALA A 461 10.25 -11.98 25.37
N LEU A 462 10.18 -10.87 24.65
CA LEU A 462 11.02 -10.64 23.47
C LEU A 462 12.52 -10.55 23.83
N TRP A 463 12.84 -9.72 24.82
CA TRP A 463 14.22 -9.43 25.22
C TRP A 463 14.94 -10.66 25.77
N SER A 464 14.23 -11.52 26.50
CA SER A 464 14.79 -12.75 27.06
C SER A 464 15.15 -13.78 25.99
N VAL A 465 14.36 -13.87 24.91
CA VAL A 465 14.71 -14.72 23.75
C VAL A 465 15.91 -14.11 23.03
N MET A 466 15.88 -12.82 22.73
CA MET A 466 17.01 -12.12 22.09
C MET A 466 18.35 -12.32 22.81
N ALA A 467 18.34 -12.32 24.15
CA ALA A 467 19.52 -12.54 24.96
C ALA A 467 20.21 -13.90 24.67
N LYS A 468 19.47 -14.90 24.18
CA LYS A 468 20.02 -16.20 23.75
C LYS A 468 20.93 -16.09 22.52
N GLY A 469 20.74 -15.08 21.69
CA GLY A 469 21.63 -14.75 20.58
C GLY A 469 22.99 -14.17 21.01
N LYS A 470 23.15 -13.82 22.30
CA LYS A 470 24.41 -13.33 22.91
C LYS A 470 25.05 -12.14 22.18
N GLY A 471 24.24 -11.32 21.50
CA GLY A 471 24.71 -10.16 20.75
C GLY A 471 25.44 -10.48 19.44
N ASP A 472 25.36 -11.71 18.95
CA ASP A 472 25.92 -12.08 17.64
C ASP A 472 25.16 -11.34 16.52
N PRO A 473 25.83 -10.51 15.69
CA PRO A 473 25.18 -9.76 14.62
C PRO A 473 24.61 -10.64 13.50
N ASN A 474 25.04 -11.91 13.38
CA ASN A 474 24.49 -12.85 12.41
C ASN A 474 23.16 -13.45 12.87
N ILE A 475 22.87 -13.39 14.17
CA ILE A 475 21.62 -13.89 14.72
C ILE A 475 20.52 -12.83 14.56
N ALA A 476 19.39 -13.26 13.99
CA ALA A 476 18.19 -12.49 13.78
C ALA A 476 17.03 -13.04 14.61
N VAL A 477 16.02 -12.20 14.82
CA VAL A 477 14.73 -12.60 15.37
C VAL A 477 13.66 -12.48 14.30
N TRP A 478 12.88 -13.53 14.12
CA TRP A 478 11.62 -13.47 13.39
C TRP A 478 10.47 -13.58 14.38
N THR A 479 9.74 -12.48 14.58
CA THR A 479 8.51 -12.48 15.37
C THR A 479 7.34 -12.77 14.44
N THR A 480 6.78 -13.97 14.54
CA THR A 480 5.64 -14.37 13.71
C THR A 480 4.33 -13.82 14.27
N ASP A 481 3.27 -13.88 13.49
CA ASP A 481 1.95 -13.40 13.87
C ASP A 481 0.88 -14.13 13.06
N VAL A 482 -0.04 -14.80 13.75
CA VAL A 482 -1.25 -15.42 13.20
C VAL A 482 -2.36 -15.35 14.24
N ALA A 483 -3.61 -15.42 13.80
CA ALA A 483 -4.74 -15.61 14.69
C ALA A 483 -5.70 -16.66 14.12
N VAL A 484 -6.42 -17.36 14.99
CA VAL A 484 -7.42 -18.37 14.62
C VAL A 484 -8.69 -18.18 15.43
N PRO A 485 -9.84 -18.72 14.97
CA PRO A 485 -11.01 -18.85 15.83
C PRO A 485 -10.65 -19.53 17.15
N ILE A 486 -11.18 -19.03 18.27
CA ILE A 486 -10.77 -19.47 19.61
C ILE A 486 -10.90 -20.99 19.85
N SER A 487 -11.82 -21.65 19.13
CA SER A 487 -12.02 -23.10 19.17
C SER A 487 -10.85 -23.89 18.57
N LYS A 488 -10.05 -23.29 17.69
CA LYS A 488 -8.89 -23.89 17.01
C LYS A 488 -7.57 -23.58 17.72
N LEU A 489 -7.55 -22.62 18.65
CA LEU A 489 -6.35 -22.18 19.36
C LEU A 489 -5.57 -23.33 20.02
N PRO A 490 -6.20 -24.27 20.77
CA PRO A 490 -5.46 -25.36 21.39
C PRO A 490 -4.75 -26.27 20.39
N GLN A 491 -5.36 -26.51 19.24
CA GLN A 491 -4.80 -27.35 18.18
C GLN A 491 -3.59 -26.67 17.54
N ILE A 492 -3.76 -25.44 17.04
CA ILE A 492 -2.69 -24.78 16.27
C ILE A 492 -1.44 -24.53 17.12
N ILE A 493 -1.59 -24.14 18.39
CA ILE A 493 -0.44 -23.87 19.26
C ILE A 493 0.34 -25.15 19.56
N GLU A 494 -0.35 -26.27 19.80
CA GLU A 494 0.29 -27.57 20.03
C GLU A 494 1.05 -28.05 18.78
N GLU A 495 0.41 -28.01 17.62
CA GLU A 495 1.04 -28.41 16.35
C GLU A 495 2.22 -27.49 15.99
N THR A 496 2.10 -26.18 16.27
CA THR A 496 3.18 -25.21 16.05
C THR A 496 4.37 -25.50 16.96
N LYS A 497 4.11 -25.78 18.25
CA LYS A 497 5.17 -26.15 19.19
C LYS A 497 5.88 -27.43 18.76
N GLN A 498 5.15 -28.43 18.28
CA GLN A 498 5.74 -29.65 17.74
C GLN A 498 6.67 -29.34 16.55
N LYS A 499 6.20 -28.53 15.59
CA LYS A 499 7.00 -28.14 14.42
C LYS A 499 8.23 -27.31 14.77
N ILE A 500 8.14 -26.43 15.76
CA ILE A 500 9.30 -25.74 16.32
C ILE A 500 10.34 -26.75 16.82
N SER A 501 9.91 -27.73 17.63
CA SER A 501 10.81 -28.77 18.15
C SER A 501 11.46 -29.61 17.04
N GLU A 502 10.70 -29.96 15.99
CA GLU A 502 11.19 -30.72 14.84
C GLU A 502 12.20 -29.91 14.00
N SER A 503 12.06 -28.58 13.95
CA SER A 503 12.95 -27.71 13.17
C SER A 503 14.38 -27.65 13.72
N GLY A 504 14.55 -27.82 15.04
CA GLY A 504 15.82 -27.60 15.73
C GLY A 504 16.23 -26.13 15.89
N LEU A 505 15.35 -25.18 15.53
CA LEU A 505 15.54 -23.76 15.82
C LEU A 505 15.17 -23.47 17.28
N LEU A 506 15.81 -22.46 17.87
CA LEU A 506 15.37 -21.92 19.16
C LEU A 506 14.23 -20.95 18.91
N ALA A 507 13.01 -21.37 19.23
CA ALA A 507 11.84 -20.52 19.18
C ALA A 507 10.95 -20.73 20.39
N SER A 508 10.30 -19.65 20.82
CA SER A 508 9.36 -19.65 21.93
C SER A 508 7.99 -19.16 21.47
N ILE A 509 6.94 -19.54 22.20
CA ILE A 509 5.58 -19.06 21.93
C ILE A 509 5.18 -18.02 22.97
N VAL A 510 4.70 -16.89 22.50
CA VAL A 510 4.04 -15.84 23.29
C VAL A 510 2.80 -15.36 22.55
N GLY A 511 1.70 -15.03 23.22
CA GLY A 511 0.52 -14.59 22.49
C GLY A 511 -0.57 -13.92 23.30
N HIS A 512 -1.27 -12.99 22.66
CA HIS A 512 -2.53 -12.38 23.10
C HIS A 512 -3.69 -13.36 22.88
N VAL A 513 -3.67 -14.49 23.57
CA VAL A 513 -4.54 -15.64 23.24
C VAL A 513 -6.03 -15.43 23.51
N GLY A 514 -6.42 -14.35 24.18
CA GLY A 514 -7.83 -14.03 24.43
C GLY A 514 -8.67 -13.90 23.15
N ASP A 515 -8.08 -13.37 22.08
CA ASP A 515 -8.72 -13.24 20.77
C ASP A 515 -8.19 -14.25 19.72
N GLY A 516 -7.42 -15.24 20.18
CA GLY A 516 -6.89 -16.31 19.34
C GLY A 516 -5.58 -15.96 18.63
N ASN A 517 -4.97 -14.81 18.92
CA ASN A 517 -3.68 -14.39 18.37
C ASN A 517 -2.48 -14.94 19.16
N PHE A 518 -1.47 -15.42 18.44
CA PHE A 518 -0.20 -15.80 19.03
C PHE A 518 0.98 -15.62 18.07
N HIS A 519 2.17 -15.57 18.67
CA HIS A 519 3.45 -15.35 18.03
C HIS A 519 4.41 -16.48 18.38
N SER A 520 5.32 -16.75 17.46
CA SER A 520 6.56 -17.47 17.71
C SER A 520 7.71 -16.49 17.57
N ILE A 521 8.61 -16.42 18.57
CA ILE A 521 9.82 -15.63 18.51
C ILE A 521 10.96 -16.57 18.12
N ILE A 522 11.32 -16.58 16.84
CA ILE A 522 12.30 -17.52 16.28
C ILE A 522 13.66 -16.84 16.21
N LEU A 523 14.66 -17.40 16.89
CA LEU A 523 16.06 -17.05 16.69
C LEU A 523 16.68 -17.91 15.60
N TYR A 524 17.36 -17.27 14.66
CA TYR A 524 17.99 -17.96 13.54
C TYR A 524 19.24 -17.22 13.06
N ASP A 525 20.20 -17.96 12.51
CA ASP A 525 21.35 -17.38 11.81
C ASP A 525 20.93 -16.97 10.39
N ARG A 526 21.18 -15.70 10.01
CA ARG A 526 20.80 -15.14 8.71
C ARG A 526 21.42 -15.87 7.51
N THR A 527 22.58 -16.49 7.68
CA THR A 527 23.35 -17.14 6.61
C THR A 527 23.06 -18.63 6.51
N ARG A 528 22.86 -19.30 7.65
CA ARG A 528 22.70 -20.75 7.72
C ARG A 528 21.25 -21.19 7.81
N ASP A 529 20.44 -20.48 8.59
CA ASP A 529 19.14 -20.98 9.05
C ASP A 529 17.94 -20.22 8.46
N PHE A 530 18.17 -19.21 7.61
CA PHE A 530 17.10 -18.37 7.02
C PHE A 530 16.03 -19.20 6.31
N ASP A 531 16.40 -20.11 5.42
CA ASP A 531 15.43 -20.92 4.67
C ASP A 531 14.62 -21.84 5.59
N LYS A 532 15.27 -22.39 6.63
CA LYS A 532 14.60 -23.23 7.62
C LYS A 532 13.61 -22.42 8.46
N ALA A 533 13.99 -21.22 8.89
CA ALA A 533 13.11 -20.32 9.63
C ALA A 533 11.93 -19.89 8.75
N SER A 534 12.20 -19.46 7.51
CA SER A 534 11.19 -19.08 6.52
C SER A 534 10.17 -20.20 6.27
N HIS A 535 10.63 -21.44 6.07
CA HIS A 535 9.75 -22.60 5.91
C HIS A 535 8.88 -22.85 7.16
N LEU A 536 9.46 -22.75 8.37
CA LEU A 536 8.69 -22.90 9.62
C LEU A 536 7.59 -21.82 9.75
N VAL A 537 7.90 -20.57 9.39
CA VAL A 537 6.92 -19.48 9.37
C VAL A 537 5.83 -19.73 8.33
N HIS A 538 6.21 -20.18 7.14
CA HIS A 538 5.27 -20.52 6.07
C HIS A 538 4.27 -21.58 6.53
N GLU A 539 4.76 -22.70 7.08
CA GLU A 539 3.92 -23.79 7.61
C GLU A 539 2.99 -23.33 8.75
N MET A 540 3.45 -22.40 9.60
CA MET A 540 2.64 -21.80 10.66
C MET A 540 1.48 -20.97 10.08
N VAL A 541 1.77 -20.12 9.09
CA VAL A 541 0.76 -19.28 8.43
C VAL A 541 -0.24 -20.13 7.64
N LYS A 542 0.25 -21.10 6.87
CA LYS A 542 -0.56 -22.06 6.12
C LYS A 542 -1.56 -22.77 7.03
N ARG A 543 -1.08 -23.34 8.13
CA ARG A 543 -1.93 -24.00 9.14
C ARG A 543 -2.96 -23.06 9.73
N ALA A 544 -2.61 -21.81 10.00
CA ALA A 544 -3.57 -20.82 10.50
C ALA A 544 -4.71 -20.60 9.51
N ILE A 545 -4.40 -20.39 8.23
CA ILE A 545 -5.40 -20.22 7.16
C ILE A 545 -6.26 -21.48 6.98
N GLU A 546 -5.65 -22.67 6.97
CA GLU A 546 -6.39 -23.95 6.87
C GLU A 546 -7.33 -24.21 8.07
N LEU A 547 -7.06 -23.56 9.20
CA LEU A 547 -7.91 -23.58 10.41
C LEU A 547 -8.86 -22.37 10.50
N GLU A 548 -9.22 -21.77 9.36
CA GLU A 548 -10.13 -20.62 9.27
C GLU A 548 -9.59 -19.35 9.97
N GLY A 549 -8.28 -19.28 10.18
CA GLY A 549 -7.56 -18.15 10.74
C GLY A 549 -7.04 -17.17 9.70
N THR A 550 -6.06 -16.37 10.10
CA THR A 550 -5.47 -15.30 9.30
C THR A 550 -3.94 -15.33 9.33
N ALA A 551 -3.31 -14.86 8.24
CA ALA A 551 -1.86 -14.77 8.09
C ALA A 551 -1.18 -13.72 8.95
N THR A 552 -1.98 -12.81 9.54
CA THR A 552 -1.54 -11.76 10.45
C THR A 552 -2.69 -11.39 11.39
N GLY A 553 -2.47 -11.49 12.69
CA GLY A 553 -3.43 -11.03 13.70
C GLY A 553 -3.35 -9.52 13.93
N GLU A 554 -2.14 -8.94 13.94
CA GLU A 554 -1.93 -7.55 14.35
C GLU A 554 -0.80 -6.78 13.64
N HIS A 555 0.17 -7.46 13.01
CA HIS A 555 1.33 -6.78 12.43
C HIS A 555 1.02 -6.07 11.10
N GLY A 556 -0.01 -6.52 10.37
CA GLY A 556 -0.34 -6.06 9.03
C GLY A 556 0.19 -7.01 7.95
N VAL A 557 0.00 -6.61 6.70
CA VAL A 557 0.34 -7.44 5.53
C VAL A 557 1.70 -7.07 4.96
N GLY A 558 1.93 -5.77 4.76
CA GLY A 558 3.15 -5.22 4.19
C GLY A 558 3.56 -5.89 2.87
N ILE A 559 4.86 -6.15 2.74
CA ILE A 559 5.43 -6.93 1.63
C ILE A 559 5.46 -8.42 2.00
N VAL A 560 5.76 -8.73 3.26
CA VAL A 560 6.08 -10.10 3.72
C VAL A 560 4.87 -11.03 3.63
N LYS A 561 3.66 -10.53 3.93
CA LYS A 561 2.46 -11.38 4.03
C LYS A 561 1.49 -11.25 2.85
N ARG A 562 1.71 -10.32 1.92
CA ARG A 562 0.76 -10.03 0.81
C ARG A 562 0.42 -11.24 -0.05
N ASP A 563 1.35 -12.19 -0.15
CA ASP A 563 1.22 -13.38 -0.99
C ASP A 563 0.42 -14.50 -0.33
N TYR A 564 0.11 -14.38 0.97
CA TYR A 564 -0.82 -15.28 1.66
C TYR A 564 -2.29 -14.88 1.46
N LEU A 565 -2.57 -13.60 1.14
CA LEU A 565 -3.95 -13.11 0.99
C LEU A 565 -4.79 -13.86 -0.06
N PRO A 566 -4.26 -14.27 -1.23
CA PRO A 566 -5.05 -15.06 -2.19
C PRO A 566 -5.47 -16.43 -1.63
N HIS A 567 -4.73 -16.99 -0.68
CA HIS A 567 -5.06 -18.24 0.00
C HIS A 567 -6.06 -18.04 1.13
N GLU A 568 -5.97 -16.92 1.85
CA GLU A 568 -6.89 -16.56 2.93
C GLU A 568 -8.27 -16.09 2.42
N LEU A 569 -8.28 -15.22 1.41
CA LEU A 569 -9.47 -14.48 0.98
C LEU A 569 -9.93 -14.77 -0.45
N GLY A 570 -9.13 -15.51 -1.23
CA GLY A 570 -9.36 -15.74 -2.65
C GLY A 570 -8.83 -14.62 -3.55
N ARG A 571 -8.50 -14.97 -4.80
CA ARG A 571 -7.90 -14.05 -5.79
C ARG A 571 -8.80 -12.86 -6.09
N GLU A 572 -10.09 -13.11 -6.26
CA GLU A 572 -11.09 -12.10 -6.61
C GLU A 572 -11.22 -11.02 -5.52
N THR A 573 -11.09 -11.42 -4.25
CA THR A 573 -11.09 -10.49 -3.11
C THR A 573 -9.86 -9.59 -3.14
N VAL A 574 -8.68 -10.17 -3.40
CA VAL A 574 -7.44 -9.39 -3.56
C VAL A 574 -7.51 -8.48 -4.78
N ASP A 575 -8.16 -8.91 -5.86
CA ASP A 575 -8.40 -8.09 -7.04
C ASP A 575 -9.36 -6.92 -6.77
N ALA A 576 -10.33 -7.10 -5.87
CA ALA A 576 -11.18 -6.02 -5.40
C ALA A 576 -10.38 -5.00 -4.54
N MET A 577 -9.48 -5.46 -3.67
CA MET A 577 -8.55 -4.58 -2.93
C MET A 577 -7.66 -3.78 -3.90
N ARG A 578 -7.20 -4.41 -4.98
CA ARG A 578 -6.42 -3.71 -6.03
C ARG A 578 -7.24 -2.67 -6.78
N GLN A 579 -8.53 -2.93 -7.02
CA GLN A 579 -9.43 -1.93 -7.62
C GLN A 579 -9.67 -0.75 -6.67
N LEU A 580 -9.83 -1.00 -5.37
CA LEU A 580 -9.91 0.04 -4.35
C LEU A 580 -8.64 0.90 -4.32
N LYS A 581 -7.46 0.27 -4.38
CA LYS A 581 -6.17 0.95 -4.52
C LYS A 581 -6.15 1.87 -5.74
N LYS A 582 -6.59 1.41 -6.91
CA LYS A 582 -6.70 2.25 -8.11
C LYS A 582 -7.67 3.42 -7.94
N ALA A 583 -8.75 3.25 -7.18
CA ALA A 583 -9.74 4.29 -6.98
C ALA A 583 -9.20 5.48 -6.16
N PHE A 584 -8.36 5.22 -5.14
CA PHE A 584 -7.75 6.26 -4.31
C PHE A 584 -6.36 6.70 -4.79
N ASP A 585 -5.65 5.84 -5.52
CA ASP A 585 -4.30 6.07 -6.01
C ASP A 585 -4.13 5.43 -7.41
N PRO A 586 -4.66 6.07 -8.46
CA PRO A 586 -4.62 5.54 -9.83
C PRO A 586 -3.21 5.43 -10.41
N LEU A 587 -2.24 6.18 -9.86
CA LEU A 587 -0.83 6.14 -10.24
C LEU A 587 0.02 5.21 -9.38
N CYS A 588 -0.59 4.53 -8.40
CA CYS A 588 0.05 3.61 -7.47
C CYS A 588 1.33 4.21 -6.86
N LEU A 589 1.27 5.46 -6.40
CA LEU A 589 2.39 6.19 -5.79
C LEU A 589 2.56 5.86 -4.31
N LEU A 590 1.45 5.78 -3.58
CA LEU A 590 1.43 5.62 -2.13
C LEU A 590 1.75 4.18 -1.73
N ASN A 591 2.88 3.99 -1.06
CA ASN A 591 3.36 2.71 -0.53
C ASN A 591 3.12 1.53 -1.48
N CYS A 592 3.56 1.70 -2.72
CA CYS A 592 3.25 0.80 -3.82
C CYS A 592 3.75 -0.63 -3.54
N ASP A 593 2.97 -1.62 -4.00
CA ASP A 593 3.27 -3.05 -3.90
C ASP A 593 3.18 -3.61 -2.45
N LYS A 594 2.77 -2.81 -1.46
CA LYS A 594 2.41 -3.31 -0.13
C LYS A 594 0.94 -3.70 -0.10
N VAL A 595 0.57 -4.69 0.73
CA VAL A 595 -0.77 -5.29 0.85
C VAL A 595 -1.22 -6.05 -0.40
N VAL A 596 -1.18 -5.41 -1.56
CA VAL A 596 -1.52 -6.03 -2.85
C VAL A 596 -0.38 -5.82 -3.86
N ARG A 597 -0.12 -6.87 -4.64
CA ARG A 597 0.85 -6.79 -5.74
C ARG A 597 0.39 -5.82 -6.83
N ALA A 598 1.34 -5.08 -7.38
CA ALA A 598 1.18 -4.30 -8.61
C ALA A 598 1.73 -5.01 -9.86
N ALA A 599 2.42 -6.15 -9.69
CA ALA A 599 2.92 -6.99 -10.78
C ALA A 599 2.94 -8.47 -10.36
N ALA A 600 2.81 -9.38 -11.32
CA ALA A 600 2.92 -10.82 -11.07
C ALA A 600 4.29 -11.17 -10.42
N PRO A 601 4.33 -12.11 -9.48
CA PRO A 601 5.58 -12.59 -8.89
C PRO A 601 6.48 -13.20 -9.97
N ARG A 602 7.80 -13.07 -9.81
CA ARG A 602 8.76 -13.80 -10.63
C ARG A 602 8.72 -15.29 -10.28
N VAL A 603 9.16 -16.14 -11.21
CA VAL A 603 9.30 -17.58 -10.97
C VAL A 603 10.23 -17.80 -9.77
N GLY A 604 9.75 -18.53 -8.76
CA GLY A 604 10.48 -18.80 -7.52
C GLY A 604 10.49 -17.66 -6.49
N GLU A 605 9.77 -16.55 -6.72
CA GLU A 605 9.70 -15.44 -5.77
C GLU A 605 8.76 -15.74 -4.58
N VAL A 606 7.73 -16.55 -4.79
CA VAL A 606 6.74 -16.94 -3.79
C VAL A 606 6.88 -18.43 -3.54
N ALA A 607 6.87 -18.83 -2.27
CA ALA A 607 6.87 -20.24 -1.88
C ALA A 607 5.62 -20.95 -2.41
N GLU A 608 5.75 -22.24 -2.74
CA GLU A 608 4.58 -23.08 -3.03
C GLU A 608 3.73 -23.25 -1.76
N TRP A 609 2.41 -23.31 -1.94
CA TRP A 609 1.45 -23.42 -0.83
C TRP A 609 1.48 -24.76 -0.13
#